data_AF-A0A2V6FAM9-F1
#
_entry.id   AF-A0A2V6FAM9-F1
#
_cell.length_a   1.000
_cell.length_b   1.000
_cell.length_c   1.000
_cell.angle_alpha   90.00
_cell.angle_beta   90.00
_cell.angle_gamma   90.00
#
_symmetry.space_group_name_H-M   'P 1'
#
loop_
_entity.id
_entity.type
_entity.pdbx_description
1 polymer ?
#
loop_
_entity_poly.entity_id
_entity_poly.type
_entity_poly.pdbx_seq_one_letter_code
_entity_poly.pdbx_strand_id
1 'polypeptide(L)' 'IIKGLNGAIASKRVTYDFARLMEGAKEIKCSEFGDNIIAHM' A
#
# COMPACT_ATOMS: atom_id res chain seq x y z
N ILE A 1 8.37 2.41 10.79
CA ILE A 1 8.43 1.69 9.48
C ILE A 1 7.44 0.53 9.45
N ILE A 2 7.57 -0.50 10.29
CA ILE A 2 6.68 -1.69 10.27
C ILE A 2 5.20 -1.30 10.41
N LYS A 3 4.86 -0.40 11.33
CA LYS A 3 3.49 0.12 11.50
C LYS A 3 2.94 0.76 10.21
N GLY A 4 3.70 1.66 9.60
CA GLY A 4 3.32 2.33 8.34
C GLY A 4 3.16 1.35 7.18
N LEU A 5 4.06 0.37 7.05
CA LEU A 5 3.95 -0.68 6.04
C LEU A 5 2.69 -1.53 6.23
N ASN A 6 2.42 -1.98 7.46
CA ASN A 6 1.23 -2.77 7.78
C ASN A 6 -0.06 -1.98 7.51
N GLY A 7 -0.11 -0.70 7.88
CA GLY A 7 -1.23 0.17 7.58
C GLY A 7 -1.43 0.34 6.08
N ALA A 8 -0.35 0.60 5.33
CA ALA A 8 -0.42 0.82 3.87
C ALA A 8 -0.96 -0.43 3.15
N ILE A 9 -0.51 -1.63 3.52
CA ILE A 9 -1.02 -2.89 2.97
C ILE A 9 -2.49 -3.11 3.37
N ALA A 10 -2.86 -2.86 4.63
CA ALA A 10 -4.23 -3.00 5.11
C ALA A 10 -5.23 -2.05 4.42
N SER A 11 -4.77 -0.87 3.99
CA SER A 11 -5.57 0.09 3.21
C SER A 11 -5.95 -0.40 1.80
N LYS A 12 -5.36 -1.52 1.34
CA LYS A 12 -5.48 -2.07 -0.02
C LYS A 12 -5.06 -1.11 -1.14
N ARG A 13 -4.35 -0.02 -0.84
CA ARG A 13 -3.72 0.88 -1.81
C ARG A 13 -2.24 0.51 -1.92
N VAL A 14 -1.93 -0.36 -2.87
CA VAL A 14 -0.65 -1.07 -2.96
C VAL A 14 -0.13 -1.07 -4.40
N THR A 15 1.14 -1.40 -4.61
CA THR A 15 1.72 -1.56 -5.95
C THR A 15 1.20 -2.83 -6.64
N TYR A 16 1.42 -2.93 -7.96
CA TYR A 16 0.91 -4.00 -8.83
C TYR A 16 1.16 -5.42 -8.32
N ASP A 17 2.34 -5.65 -7.74
CA ASP A 17 2.78 -6.92 -7.18
C ASP A 17 1.84 -7.47 -6.10
N PHE A 18 1.31 -6.58 -5.25
CA PHE A 18 0.28 -6.92 -4.28
C PHE A 18 -1.12 -6.87 -4.87
N ALA A 19 -1.43 -5.85 -5.68
CA ALA A 19 -2.77 -5.61 -6.19
C ALA A 19 -3.32 -6.81 -6.98
N ARG A 20 -2.47 -7.48 -7.77
CA ARG A 20 -2.84 -8.69 -8.54
C ARG A 20 -3.19 -9.91 -7.68
N LEU A 21 -2.84 -9.89 -6.39
CA LEU A 21 -3.10 -10.96 -5.42
C LEU A 21 -4.20 -10.59 -4.41
N MET A 22 -4.75 -9.38 -4.49
CA MET A 22 -5.67 -8.83 -3.49
C MET A 22 -6.98 -8.39 -4.13
N GLU A 23 -8.08 -9.02 -3.74
CA GLU A 23 -9.41 -8.60 -4.19
C GLU A 23 -9.75 -7.18 -3.68
N GLY A 24 -10.19 -6.33 -4.60
CA GLY A 24 -10.57 -4.94 -4.33
C GLY A 24 -9.39 -4.03 -3.99
N ALA A 25 -8.15 -4.42 -4.33
CA ALA A 25 -7.01 -3.54 -4.20
C ALA A 25 -7.00 -2.44 -5.26
N LYS A 26 -6.57 -1.24 -4.85
CA LYS A 26 -6.24 -0.14 -5.74
C LYS A 26 -4.75 -0.17 -6.02
N GLU A 27 -4.39 -0.48 -7.26
CA GLU A 27 -3.02 -0.33 -7.75
C GLU A 27 -2.60 1.15 -7.73
N ILE A 28 -1.44 1.44 -7.15
CA ILE A 28 -0.82 2.77 -7.10
C ILE A 28 0.66 2.69 -7.46
N LYS A 29 1.27 3.83 -7.83
CA LYS A 29 2.71 3.91 -8.17
C LYS A 29 3.60 3.74 -6.93
N CYS A 30 4.86 3.41 -7.16
CA CYS A 30 5.85 3.23 -6.08
C CYS A 30 5.99 4.46 -5.18
N SER A 31 6.04 5.67 -5.75
CA SER A 31 6.09 6.91 -4.96
C SER A 31 4.84 7.12 -4.11
N GLU A 32 3.66 6.87 -4.69
CA GLU A 32 2.38 6.97 -3.96
C GLU A 32 2.26 5.92 -2.84
N PHE A 33 2.87 4.74 -3.02
CA PHE A 33 2.94 3.74 -1.96
C PHE A 33 3.87 4.18 -0.83
N GLY A 34 4.97 4.87 -1.14
CA GLY A 34 5.80 5.56 -0.15
C GLY A 34 5.02 6.61 0.64
N ASP A 35 4.24 7.45 -0.04
CA ASP A 35 3.36 8.43 0.61
C ASP A 35 2.31 7.76 1.49
N ASN A 36 1.75 6.63 1.03
CA ASN A 36 0.79 5.84 1.79
C ASN A 36 1.40 5.23 3.06
N ILE A 37 2.65 4.76 3.01
CA ILE A 37 3.38 4.28 4.19
C ILE A 37 3.56 5.40 5.21
N ILE A 38 3.92 6.61 4.77
CA ILE A 38 4.10 7.78 5.63
C ILE A 38 2.78 8.18 6.30
N ALA A 39 1.66 8.15 5.55
CA ALA A 39 0.34 8.48 6.06
C ALA A 39 -0.18 7.52 7.16
N HIS A 40 0.45 6.36 7.32
CA HIS A 40 0.07 5.34 8.30
C HIS A 40 1.15 5.05 9.36
N MET A 41 2.21 5.87 9.41
CA MET A 41 3.18 5.88 10.53
C MET A 41 2.54 6.30 11.85
#